data_AF-A0A2T3FZ11-F1
#
_entry.id   AF-A0A2T3FZ11-F1
#
_cell.length_a   1.000
_cell.length_b   1.000
_cell.length_c   1.000
_cell.angle_alpha   90.00
_cell.angle_beta   90.00
_cell.angle_gamma   90.00
#
_symmetry.space_group_name_H-M   'P 1'
#
loop_
_entity.id
_entity.type
_entity.pdbx_description
1 polymer ?
#
loop_
_entity_poly.entity_id
_entity_poly.type
_entity_poly.pdbx_seq_one_letter_code
_entity_poly.pdbx_strand_id
1 'polypeptide(L)'
;MVKSIFELEKRTDIKKECLRMEKYLNKPQFRSLDGYSNNSTFWRMVNSCFKLWPHRYTATNASDFFDLLELHTKVEEMNNTEYFYYLQFIFDFIMWISSYCDDDIYDIDFNADLYNLFIDNEDEFNLITTNIKIIMDFSNYSIEKINDHYTFIKHDADTDSILSIIENENDLRLALLEYNDFRIENDINEKRIILKKLGDYLEPKRKEFNSINKSLTDDIFYMLNKFYIRHNNDGNIKFDSNADYIKWYDRLFKMIIHLIRSKYILDVQKELKDYKK
;
A
#
# COMPACT_ATOMS: atom_id res chain seq x y z
N MET A 1 5.18 -35.74 -21.36
CA MET A 1 6.16 -34.65 -21.49
C MET A 1 6.48 -34.20 -20.07
N VAL A 2 7.72 -34.38 -19.60
CA VAL A 2 8.12 -33.93 -18.25
C VAL A 2 8.26 -32.42 -18.32
N LYS A 3 7.45 -31.70 -17.54
CA LYS A 3 7.58 -30.24 -17.44
C LYS A 3 8.85 -29.91 -16.68
N SER A 4 9.56 -28.88 -17.14
CA SER A 4 10.68 -28.33 -16.39
C SER A 4 10.21 -27.82 -15.02
N ILE A 5 11.08 -27.86 -14.01
CA ILE A 5 10.74 -27.30 -12.69
C ILE A 5 10.40 -25.81 -12.76
N PHE A 6 10.92 -25.11 -13.78
CA PHE A 6 10.65 -23.68 -14.05
C PHE A 6 9.32 -23.43 -14.77
N GLU A 7 8.67 -24.49 -15.25
CA GLU A 7 7.36 -24.44 -15.92
C GLU A 7 6.23 -24.84 -14.96
N LEU A 8 6.57 -25.18 -13.71
CA LEU A 8 5.58 -25.47 -12.68
C LEU A 8 5.00 -24.14 -12.19
N GLU A 9 3.70 -23.95 -12.40
CA GLU A 9 2.96 -22.79 -11.89
C GLU A 9 3.01 -22.81 -10.36
N LYS A 10 3.77 -21.86 -9.78
CA LYS A 10 3.81 -21.65 -8.33
C LYS A 10 2.74 -20.64 -7.96
N ARG A 11 1.64 -21.12 -7.38
CA ARG A 11 0.66 -20.25 -6.72
C ARG A 11 1.16 -19.91 -5.33
N THR A 12 1.21 -18.63 -5.03
CA THR A 12 1.61 -18.16 -3.70
C THR A 12 0.45 -18.29 -2.73
N ASP A 13 0.72 -18.99 -1.63
CA ASP A 13 -0.18 -19.12 -0.49
C ASP A 13 0.42 -18.27 0.62
N ILE A 14 -0.17 -17.08 0.84
CA ILE A 14 0.39 -16.07 1.74
C ILE A 14 0.56 -16.60 3.16
N LYS A 15 -0.34 -17.48 3.63
CA LYS A 15 -0.22 -18.16 4.92
C LYS A 15 1.04 -19.02 4.96
N LYS A 16 1.24 -19.86 3.95
CA LYS A 16 2.43 -20.73 3.89
C LYS A 16 3.73 -19.94 3.80
N GLU A 17 3.74 -18.82 3.07
CA GLU A 17 4.92 -17.97 2.97
C GLU A 17 5.19 -17.20 4.28
N CYS A 18 4.15 -16.69 4.97
CA CYS A 18 4.30 -16.08 6.29
C CYS A 18 4.82 -17.09 7.33
N LEU A 19 4.32 -18.33 7.32
CA LEU A 19 4.84 -19.39 8.20
C LEU A 19 6.30 -19.74 7.89
N ARG A 20 6.69 -19.73 6.61
CA ARG A 20 8.09 -19.92 6.21
C ARG A 20 8.96 -18.76 6.69
N MET A 21 8.47 -17.52 6.56
CA MET A 21 9.14 -16.33 7.05
C MET A 21 9.32 -16.41 8.57
N GLU A 22 8.26 -16.71 9.33
CA GLU A 22 8.31 -16.81 10.79
C GLU A 22 9.29 -17.89 11.27
N LYS A 23 9.36 -19.03 10.57
CA LYS A 23 10.39 -20.04 10.83
C LYS A 23 11.81 -19.51 10.61
N TYR A 24 12.01 -18.63 9.63
CA TYR A 24 13.31 -18.00 9.37
C TYR A 24 13.63 -16.93 10.44
N LEU A 25 12.67 -16.08 10.79
CA LEU A 25 12.81 -15.02 11.80
C LEU A 25 13.12 -15.57 13.20
N ASN A 26 12.64 -16.77 13.53
CA ASN A 26 12.93 -17.45 14.79
C ASN A 26 14.30 -18.15 14.86
N LYS A 27 15.12 -18.09 13.81
CA LYS A 27 16.49 -18.62 13.87
C LYS A 27 17.40 -17.69 14.69
N PRO A 28 18.30 -18.25 15.51
CA PRO A 28 19.32 -17.47 16.22
C PRO A 28 20.44 -17.08 15.23
N GLN A 29 20.26 -16.00 14.50
CA GLN A 29 21.21 -15.52 13.48
C GLN A 29 21.36 -13.98 13.46
N PHE A 30 20.47 -13.25 14.13
CA PHE A 30 20.47 -11.79 14.15
C PHE A 30 21.34 -11.24 15.28
N ARG A 31 21.95 -10.07 15.10
CA ARG A 31 22.60 -9.30 16.17
C ARG A 31 21.60 -8.33 16.78
N SER A 32 21.67 -8.15 18.10
CA SER A 32 20.80 -7.26 18.88
C SER A 32 21.62 -6.17 19.58
N LEU A 33 21.00 -5.01 19.84
CA LEU A 33 21.65 -3.86 20.46
C LEU A 33 22.09 -4.09 21.91
N ASP A 34 21.48 -5.05 22.61
CA ASP A 34 21.79 -5.35 24.01
C ASP A 34 23.18 -6.00 24.18
N GLY A 35 23.88 -6.37 23.10
CA GLY A 35 25.27 -6.86 23.13
C GLY A 35 25.47 -8.22 23.79
N TYR A 36 24.41 -8.86 24.30
CA TYR A 36 24.47 -10.10 25.06
C TYR A 36 24.29 -11.38 24.21
N SER A 37 23.85 -11.27 22.96
CA SER A 37 23.66 -12.45 22.10
C SER A 37 24.12 -12.21 20.67
N ASN A 38 25.36 -12.62 20.39
CA ASN A 38 25.72 -13.05 19.05
C ASN A 38 24.83 -14.25 18.74
N ASN A 39 23.85 -14.12 17.84
CA ASN A 39 22.83 -15.12 17.46
C ASN A 39 21.49 -15.03 18.24
N SER A 40 20.79 -13.90 18.06
CA SER A 40 19.41 -13.67 18.50
C SER A 40 18.38 -13.98 17.39
N THR A 41 17.10 -14.03 17.75
CA THR A 41 16.00 -14.06 16.76
C THR A 41 15.71 -12.65 16.26
N PHE A 42 15.04 -12.54 15.10
CA PHE A 42 14.59 -11.24 14.58
C PHE A 42 13.75 -10.49 15.61
N TRP A 43 12.81 -11.17 16.27
CA TRP A 43 11.96 -10.56 17.29
C TRP A 43 12.73 -10.03 18.50
N ARG A 44 13.82 -10.70 18.91
CA ARG A 44 14.70 -10.21 19.96
C ARG A 44 15.50 -8.99 19.51
N MET A 45 16.02 -9.00 18.29
CA MET A 45 16.66 -7.83 17.67
C MET A 45 15.70 -6.65 17.63
N VAL A 46 14.49 -6.83 17.07
CA VAL A 46 13.43 -5.81 17.04
C VAL A 46 13.19 -5.24 18.43
N ASN A 47 12.96 -6.10 19.43
CA ASN A 47 12.68 -5.66 20.79
C ASN A 47 13.87 -4.92 21.46
N SER A 48 15.11 -5.17 21.02
CA SER A 48 16.30 -4.47 21.54
C SER A 48 16.36 -3.00 21.12
N CYS A 49 15.79 -2.65 19.97
CA CYS A 49 15.73 -1.28 19.45
C CYS A 49 14.32 -0.67 19.41
N PHE A 50 13.27 -1.44 19.74
CA PHE A 50 11.87 -1.05 19.57
C PHE A 50 11.50 0.28 20.21
N LYS A 51 12.08 0.60 21.37
CA LYS A 51 11.85 1.89 22.07
C LYS A 51 12.21 3.11 21.24
N LEU A 52 13.10 2.95 20.26
CA LEU A 52 13.57 4.00 19.36
C LEU A 52 12.69 4.15 18.11
N TRP A 53 11.82 3.16 17.83
CA TRP A 53 10.97 3.19 16.65
C TRP A 53 9.89 4.26 16.79
N PRO A 54 9.80 5.26 15.87
CA PRO A 54 8.91 6.40 16.03
C PRO A 54 7.41 6.03 16.00
N HIS A 55 7.07 4.87 15.44
CA HIS A 55 5.68 4.47 15.19
C HIS A 55 5.12 3.48 16.20
N ARG A 56 5.82 3.27 17.32
CA ARG A 56 5.42 2.31 18.36
C ARG A 56 4.21 2.72 19.20
N TYR A 57 3.70 3.95 19.06
CA TYR A 57 2.71 4.54 19.97
C TYR A 57 3.13 4.38 21.44
N THR A 58 2.32 3.68 22.24
CA THR A 58 2.60 3.36 23.64
C THR A 58 3.26 1.99 23.81
N ALA A 59 3.36 1.19 22.76
CA ALA A 59 3.89 -0.17 22.83
C ALA A 59 5.37 -0.18 23.20
N THR A 60 5.72 -1.12 24.06
CA THR A 60 7.08 -1.29 24.61
C THR A 60 7.90 -2.33 23.88
N ASN A 61 7.26 -3.21 23.11
CA ASN A 61 7.86 -4.27 22.32
C ASN A 61 6.91 -4.66 21.16
N ALA A 62 7.37 -5.53 20.25
CA ALA A 62 6.58 -5.93 19.08
C ALA A 62 5.27 -6.65 19.45
N SER A 63 5.25 -7.53 20.45
CA SER A 63 4.02 -8.22 20.87
C SER A 63 2.97 -7.23 21.38
N ASP A 64 3.40 -6.32 22.25
CA ASP A 64 2.57 -5.23 22.80
C ASP A 64 2.02 -4.31 21.70
N PHE A 65 2.77 -4.13 20.60
CA PHE A 65 2.30 -3.36 19.44
C PHE A 65 1.21 -4.08 18.65
N PHE A 66 1.36 -5.38 18.41
CA PHE A 66 0.30 -6.18 17.76
C PHE A 66 -0.95 -6.24 18.64
N ASP A 67 -0.78 -6.44 19.95
CA ASP A 67 -1.89 -6.44 20.91
C ASP A 67 -2.61 -5.08 20.94
N LEU A 68 -1.87 -3.96 20.92
CA LEU A 68 -2.42 -2.59 20.85
C LEU A 68 -3.28 -2.37 19.59
N LEU A 69 -2.94 -3.02 18.49
CA LEU A 69 -3.67 -2.96 17.22
C LEU A 69 -4.75 -4.05 17.09
N GLU A 70 -4.99 -4.83 18.15
CA GLU A 70 -5.94 -5.95 18.15
C GLU A 70 -5.61 -7.03 17.10
N LEU A 71 -4.32 -7.22 16.81
CA LEU A 71 -3.81 -8.20 15.83
C LEU A 71 -3.27 -9.45 16.53
N HIS A 72 -3.42 -10.61 15.90
CA HIS A 72 -2.80 -11.84 16.40
C HIS A 72 -1.27 -11.75 16.37
N THR A 73 -0.62 -12.19 17.44
CA THR A 73 0.84 -12.26 17.53
C THR A 73 1.43 -13.53 16.91
N LYS A 74 0.62 -14.58 16.73
CA LYS A 74 1.03 -15.83 16.10
C LYS A 74 0.50 -15.96 14.68
N VAL A 75 1.41 -16.27 13.75
CA VAL A 75 1.12 -16.38 12.31
C VAL A 75 0.09 -17.47 11.99
N GLU A 76 0.01 -18.54 12.79
CA GLU A 76 -0.96 -19.62 12.59
C GLU A 76 -2.42 -19.15 12.76
N GLU A 77 -2.62 -18.16 13.64
CA GLU A 77 -3.91 -17.63 14.09
C GLU A 77 -4.40 -16.48 13.21
N MET A 78 -3.50 -15.85 12.45
CA MET A 78 -3.80 -14.71 11.57
C MET A 78 -4.77 -15.04 10.43
N ASN A 79 -5.58 -14.05 10.06
CA ASN A 79 -6.40 -14.02 8.85
C ASN A 79 -5.64 -13.44 7.64
N ASN A 80 -6.30 -13.41 6.47
CA ASN A 80 -5.69 -12.94 5.22
C ASN A 80 -5.14 -11.51 5.30
N THR A 81 -5.87 -10.57 5.90
CA THR A 81 -5.44 -9.17 6.04
C THR A 81 -4.31 -9.05 7.06
N GLU A 82 -4.37 -9.81 8.14
CA GLU A 82 -3.30 -9.83 9.16
C GLU A 82 -1.96 -10.31 8.61
N TYR A 83 -1.94 -11.20 7.61
CA TYR A 83 -0.70 -11.55 6.92
C TYR A 83 -0.05 -10.35 6.22
N PHE A 84 -0.83 -9.44 5.64
CA PHE A 84 -0.30 -8.22 5.04
C PHE A 84 0.21 -7.27 6.14
N TYR A 85 -0.52 -7.05 7.23
CA TYR A 85 -0.03 -6.23 8.35
C TYR A 85 1.27 -6.78 8.95
N TYR A 86 1.37 -8.10 9.09
CA TYR A 86 2.55 -8.77 9.58
C TYR A 86 3.78 -8.55 8.67
N LEU A 87 3.63 -8.75 7.36
CA LEU A 87 4.71 -8.52 6.40
C LEU A 87 5.06 -7.03 6.30
N GLN A 88 4.07 -6.14 6.38
CA GLN A 88 4.26 -4.69 6.38
C GLN A 88 5.08 -4.26 7.59
N PHE A 89 4.73 -4.74 8.80
CA PHE A 89 5.51 -4.46 10.01
C PHE A 89 6.97 -4.83 9.85
N ILE A 90 7.26 -6.06 9.37
CA ILE A 90 8.63 -6.53 9.18
C ILE A 90 9.38 -5.65 8.18
N PHE A 91 8.74 -5.37 7.03
CA PHE A 91 9.35 -4.58 5.97
C PHE A 91 9.63 -3.15 6.43
N ASP A 92 8.63 -2.46 6.99
CA ASP A 92 8.76 -1.10 7.52
C ASP A 92 9.84 -1.00 8.59
N PHE A 93 9.88 -1.96 9.51
CA PHE A 93 10.85 -1.93 10.60
C PHE A 93 12.28 -2.09 10.09
N ILE A 94 12.50 -2.98 9.10
CA ILE A 94 13.80 -3.13 8.45
C ILE A 94 14.16 -1.85 7.68
N MET A 95 13.24 -1.31 6.88
CA MET A 95 13.51 -0.10 6.11
C MET A 95 13.80 1.12 6.99
N TRP A 96 13.15 1.22 8.15
CA TRP A 96 13.48 2.23 9.15
C TRP A 96 14.91 2.08 9.66
N ILE A 97 15.36 0.88 10.03
CA ILE A 97 16.76 0.65 10.43
C ILE A 97 17.72 1.01 9.29
N SER A 98 17.42 0.56 8.06
CA SER A 98 18.25 0.82 6.87
C SER A 98 18.39 2.31 6.54
N SER A 99 17.41 3.14 6.88
CA SER A 99 17.45 4.59 6.62
C SER A 99 18.60 5.31 7.34
N TYR A 100 19.16 4.72 8.40
CA TYR A 100 20.34 5.27 9.10
C TYR A 100 21.65 5.04 8.37
N CYS A 101 21.64 4.26 7.28
CA CYS A 101 22.79 4.03 6.39
C CYS A 101 22.71 4.80 5.07
N ASP A 102 21.65 5.60 4.89
CA ASP A 102 21.46 6.39 3.68
C ASP A 102 22.15 7.75 3.82
N ASP A 103 23.30 7.90 3.17
CA ASP A 103 24.13 9.13 3.19
C ASP A 103 23.39 10.36 2.60
N ASP A 104 22.30 10.15 1.86
CA ASP A 104 21.52 11.20 1.19
C ASP A 104 20.44 11.83 2.09
N ILE A 105 20.22 11.33 3.31
CA ILE A 105 19.20 11.84 4.24
C ILE A 105 19.84 12.77 5.29
N TYR A 106 20.04 14.04 4.93
CA TYR A 106 20.60 15.08 5.80
C TYR A 106 19.74 15.46 7.03
N ASP A 107 18.52 14.92 7.15
CA ASP A 107 17.54 15.27 8.19
C ASP A 107 17.36 14.21 9.30
N ILE A 108 18.10 13.10 9.28
CA ILE A 108 18.06 12.10 10.37
C ILE A 108 19.24 12.32 11.33
N ASP A 109 18.94 12.49 12.63
CA ASP A 109 19.96 12.46 13.68
C ASP A 109 20.67 11.10 13.67
N PHE A 110 21.93 11.09 13.26
CA PHE A 110 22.74 9.87 13.13
C PHE A 110 22.74 9.07 14.44
N ASN A 111 22.29 7.80 14.35
CA ASN A 111 22.28 6.87 15.47
C ASN A 111 23.27 5.72 15.18
N ALA A 112 24.46 5.81 15.79
CA ALA A 112 25.53 4.84 15.59
C ALA A 112 25.12 3.41 15.96
N ASP A 113 24.26 3.24 16.96
CA ASP A 113 23.77 1.92 17.38
C ASP A 113 22.89 1.31 16.28
N LEU A 114 21.95 2.08 15.71
CA LEU A 114 21.10 1.61 14.62
C LEU A 114 21.86 1.39 13.32
N TYR A 115 22.85 2.23 13.02
CA TYR A 115 23.75 2.04 11.88
C TYR A 115 24.51 0.70 12.00
N ASN A 116 25.14 0.45 13.16
CA ASN A 116 25.85 -0.81 13.38
C ASN A 116 24.89 -2.02 13.37
N LEU A 117 23.68 -1.85 13.90
CA LEU A 117 22.65 -2.90 13.86
C LEU A 117 22.28 -3.26 12.41
N PHE A 118 22.19 -2.28 11.51
CA PHE A 118 21.99 -2.55 10.09
C PHE A 118 23.16 -3.35 9.52
N ILE A 119 24.39 -2.84 9.65
CA ILE A 119 25.59 -3.48 9.08
C ILE A 119 25.74 -4.92 9.57
N ASP A 120 25.49 -5.16 10.85
CA ASP A 120 25.56 -6.49 11.47
C ASP A 120 24.50 -7.48 10.98
N ASN A 121 23.41 -7.00 10.37
CA ASN A 121 22.26 -7.80 9.93
C ASN A 121 21.91 -7.61 8.44
N GLU A 122 22.78 -6.95 7.66
CA GLU A 122 22.48 -6.49 6.30
C GLU A 122 22.05 -7.64 5.36
N ASP A 123 22.80 -8.75 5.35
CA ASP A 123 22.50 -9.93 4.52
C ASP A 123 21.10 -10.49 4.82
N GLU A 124 20.76 -10.52 6.11
CA GLU A 124 19.50 -11.08 6.60
C GLU A 124 18.34 -10.14 6.26
N PHE A 125 18.54 -8.84 6.39
CA PHE A 125 17.59 -7.81 5.98
C PHE A 125 17.34 -7.82 4.48
N ASN A 126 18.40 -7.95 3.68
CA ASN A 126 18.30 -8.06 2.23
C ASN A 126 17.52 -9.30 1.82
N LEU A 127 17.76 -10.45 2.46
CA LEU A 127 17.01 -11.68 2.18
C LEU A 127 15.54 -11.54 2.58
N ILE A 128 15.24 -11.01 3.77
CA ILE A 128 13.86 -10.84 4.24
C ILE A 128 13.09 -9.88 3.33
N THR A 129 13.63 -8.70 3.07
CA THR A 129 12.96 -7.67 2.24
C THR A 129 12.79 -8.15 0.80
N THR A 130 13.77 -8.87 0.23
CA THR A 130 13.64 -9.50 -1.09
C THR A 130 12.53 -10.55 -1.12
N ASN A 131 12.45 -11.40 -0.09
CA ASN A 131 11.37 -12.39 0.00
C ASN A 131 10.01 -11.72 0.14
N ILE A 132 9.88 -10.64 0.93
CA ILE A 132 8.63 -9.88 1.04
C ILE A 132 8.24 -9.29 -0.31
N LYS A 133 9.17 -8.66 -1.04
CA LYS A 133 8.94 -8.15 -2.41
C LYS A 133 8.40 -9.25 -3.33
N ILE A 134 9.06 -10.40 -3.35
CA ILE A 134 8.62 -11.56 -4.15
C ILE A 134 7.21 -12.02 -3.74
N ILE A 135 6.91 -12.12 -2.44
CA ILE A 135 5.57 -12.52 -1.96
C ILE A 135 4.51 -11.51 -2.40
N MET A 136 4.80 -10.20 -2.33
CA MET A 136 3.89 -9.14 -2.77
C MET A 136 3.67 -9.18 -4.28
N ASP A 137 4.73 -9.30 -5.08
CA ASP A 137 4.62 -9.41 -6.54
C ASP A 137 3.74 -10.60 -6.95
N PHE A 138 3.97 -11.78 -6.37
CA PHE A 138 3.11 -12.95 -6.63
C PHE A 138 1.67 -12.78 -6.11
N SER A 139 1.46 -11.92 -5.13
CA SER A 139 0.14 -11.58 -4.60
C SER A 139 -0.52 -10.44 -5.39
N ASN A 140 0.13 -9.94 -6.44
CA ASN A 140 -0.31 -8.81 -7.26
C ASN A 140 -0.38 -7.49 -6.47
N TYR A 141 0.66 -7.22 -5.67
CA TYR A 141 0.87 -5.97 -4.95
C TYR A 141 2.25 -5.38 -5.25
N SER A 142 2.36 -4.06 -5.33
CA SER A 142 3.62 -3.32 -5.24
C SER A 142 3.86 -2.83 -3.81
N ILE A 143 5.12 -2.51 -3.50
CA ILE A 143 5.49 -1.87 -2.23
C ILE A 143 5.78 -0.41 -2.51
N GLU A 144 5.00 0.49 -1.92
CA GLU A 144 5.14 1.94 -2.11
C GLU A 144 5.46 2.61 -0.78
N LYS A 145 6.34 3.63 -0.79
CA LYS A 145 6.53 4.52 0.35
C LYS A 145 5.46 5.61 0.29
N ILE A 146 4.55 5.63 1.26
CA ILE A 146 3.54 6.67 1.44
C ILE A 146 3.80 7.36 2.78
N ASN A 147 4.09 8.66 2.72
CA ASN A 147 4.61 9.43 3.85
C ASN A 147 5.91 8.79 4.40
N ASP A 148 5.96 8.45 5.68
CA ASP A 148 7.14 7.89 6.36
C ASP A 148 7.11 6.35 6.47
N HIS A 149 6.19 5.69 5.77
CA HIS A 149 5.96 4.25 5.87
C HIS A 149 5.87 3.58 4.51
N TYR A 150 6.20 2.29 4.44
CA TYR A 150 5.88 1.47 3.29
C TYR A 150 4.55 0.77 3.47
N THR A 151 3.80 0.65 2.39
CA THR A 151 2.52 -0.05 2.34
C THR A 151 2.46 -0.91 1.08
N PHE A 152 1.46 -1.78 1.02
CA PHE A 152 1.25 -2.67 -0.11
C PHE A 152 0.06 -2.19 -0.93
N ILE A 153 0.32 -1.85 -2.19
CA ILE A 153 -0.67 -1.33 -3.12
C ILE A 153 -1.04 -2.42 -4.10
N LYS A 154 -2.33 -2.77 -4.18
CA LYS A 154 -2.80 -3.80 -5.10
C LYS A 154 -2.65 -3.31 -6.53
N HIS A 155 -1.99 -4.09 -7.38
CA HIS A 155 -1.92 -3.79 -8.80
C HIS A 155 -3.30 -3.80 -9.41
N ASP A 156 -3.60 -2.71 -10.10
CA ASP A 156 -4.85 -2.50 -10.79
C ASP A 156 -4.57 -1.94 -12.16
N ALA A 157 -4.82 -2.74 -13.21
CA ALA A 157 -4.44 -2.39 -14.58
C ALA A 157 -5.03 -1.04 -15.05
N ASP A 158 -6.21 -0.65 -14.54
CA ASP A 158 -6.81 0.65 -14.86
C ASP A 158 -6.05 1.78 -14.17
N THR A 159 -5.72 1.62 -12.88
CA THR A 159 -4.94 2.58 -12.09
C THR A 159 -3.52 2.74 -12.64
N ASP A 160 -2.82 1.63 -12.87
CA ASP A 160 -1.45 1.62 -13.38
C ASP A 160 -1.35 2.32 -14.74
N SER A 161 -2.38 2.17 -15.58
CA SER A 161 -2.44 2.83 -16.89
C SER A 161 -2.59 4.36 -16.82
N ILE A 162 -3.09 4.88 -15.69
CA ILE A 162 -3.28 6.32 -15.48
C ILE A 162 -2.09 6.95 -14.79
N LEU A 163 -1.41 6.24 -13.88
CA LEU A 163 -0.31 6.83 -13.10
C LEU A 163 0.75 7.50 -13.99
N SER A 164 1.16 6.86 -15.10
CA SER A 164 2.12 7.44 -16.07
C SER A 164 1.55 8.63 -16.88
N ILE A 165 0.23 8.74 -17.00
CA ILE A 165 -0.42 9.85 -17.70
C ILE A 165 -0.43 11.11 -16.83
N ILE A 166 -0.54 10.93 -15.51
CA ILE A 166 -0.70 12.02 -14.54
C ILE A 166 0.57 12.27 -13.71
N GLU A 167 1.75 12.00 -14.28
CA GLU A 167 3.05 12.10 -13.58
C GLU A 167 3.26 13.42 -12.81
N ASN A 168 2.72 14.53 -13.31
CA ASN A 168 2.86 15.85 -12.70
C ASN A 168 1.77 16.20 -11.66
N GLU A 169 0.82 15.30 -11.38
CA GLU A 169 -0.32 15.53 -10.48
C GLU A 169 -0.16 14.68 -9.20
N ASN A 170 0.81 15.05 -8.35
CA ASN A 170 1.20 14.25 -7.17
C ASN A 170 0.02 13.90 -6.24
N ASP A 171 -0.85 14.87 -5.94
CA ASP A 171 -2.01 14.65 -5.07
C ASP A 171 -2.99 13.62 -5.66
N LEU A 172 -3.17 13.65 -6.98
CA LEU A 172 -4.02 12.72 -7.68
C LEU A 172 -3.39 11.33 -7.72
N ARG A 173 -2.09 11.24 -8.02
CA ARG A 173 -1.34 9.97 -8.01
C ARG A 173 -1.43 9.30 -6.64
N LEU A 174 -1.20 10.07 -5.57
CA LEU A 174 -1.31 9.57 -4.21
C LEU A 174 -2.73 9.08 -3.92
N ALA A 175 -3.77 9.85 -4.27
CA ALA A 175 -5.16 9.42 -4.08
C ALA A 175 -5.49 8.12 -4.84
N LEU A 176 -4.96 7.92 -6.05
CA LEU A 176 -5.16 6.69 -6.82
C LEU A 176 -4.45 5.49 -6.17
N LEU A 177 -3.23 5.67 -5.67
CA LEU A 177 -2.48 4.63 -4.96
C LEU A 177 -3.16 4.28 -3.63
N GLU A 178 -3.50 5.29 -2.82
CA GLU A 178 -4.21 5.14 -1.54
C GLU A 178 -5.51 4.34 -1.72
N TYR A 179 -6.25 4.53 -2.82
CA TYR A 179 -7.50 3.81 -3.06
C TYR A 179 -7.32 2.28 -3.15
N ASN A 180 -6.16 1.84 -3.65
CA ASN A 180 -5.80 0.44 -3.84
C ASN A 180 -4.94 -0.12 -2.69
N ASP A 181 -4.76 0.64 -1.61
CA ASP A 181 -4.10 0.16 -0.40
C ASP A 181 -4.92 -0.97 0.25
N PHE A 182 -4.27 -2.08 0.58
CA PHE A 182 -4.94 -3.26 1.14
C PHE A 182 -5.70 -2.95 2.44
N ARG A 183 -5.23 -1.97 3.22
CA ARG A 183 -5.77 -1.61 4.54
C ARG A 183 -7.17 -1.02 4.44
N ILE A 184 -7.49 -0.38 3.31
CA ILE A 184 -8.76 0.29 3.12
C ILE A 184 -9.71 -0.49 2.21
N GLU A 185 -9.37 -1.72 1.81
CA GLU A 185 -10.18 -2.53 0.87
C GLU A 185 -11.64 -2.63 1.31
N ASN A 186 -11.88 -2.68 2.63
CA ASN A 186 -13.22 -2.73 3.22
C ASN A 186 -13.57 -1.48 4.06
N ASP A 187 -12.78 -0.41 3.99
CA ASP A 187 -13.02 0.84 4.74
C ASP A 187 -13.82 1.85 3.91
N ILE A 188 -15.10 2.00 4.27
CA ILE A 188 -16.03 2.93 3.61
C ILE A 188 -15.60 4.38 3.83
N ASN A 189 -15.10 4.73 5.02
CA ASN A 189 -14.78 6.10 5.35
C ASN A 189 -13.54 6.58 4.59
N GLU A 190 -12.50 5.76 4.53
CA GLU A 190 -11.27 6.08 3.78
C GLU A 190 -11.52 6.13 2.28
N LYS A 191 -12.20 5.12 1.71
CA LYS A 191 -12.60 5.15 0.30
C LYS A 191 -13.45 6.38 -0.03
N ARG A 192 -14.35 6.78 0.86
CA ARG A 192 -15.15 8.01 0.72
C ARG A 192 -14.27 9.26 0.68
N ILE A 193 -13.31 9.39 1.59
CA ILE A 193 -12.41 10.54 1.66
C ILE A 193 -11.63 10.66 0.34
N ILE A 194 -11.10 9.55 -0.16
CA ILE A 194 -10.35 9.51 -1.42
C ILE A 194 -11.26 9.85 -2.61
N LEU A 195 -12.45 9.25 -2.72
CA LEU A 195 -13.42 9.58 -3.77
C LEU A 195 -13.83 11.06 -3.75
N LYS A 196 -13.93 11.66 -2.57
CA LYS A 196 -14.17 13.09 -2.43
C LYS A 196 -12.99 13.90 -3.00
N LYS A 197 -11.74 13.58 -2.62
CA LYS A 197 -10.53 14.21 -3.20
C LYS A 197 -10.54 14.13 -4.73
N LEU A 198 -10.83 12.96 -5.28
CA LEU A 198 -10.95 12.75 -6.73
C LEU A 198 -12.08 13.60 -7.34
N GLY A 199 -13.24 13.66 -6.69
CA GLY A 199 -14.34 14.51 -7.14
C GLY A 199 -13.99 16.00 -7.13
N ASP A 200 -13.29 16.46 -6.10
CA ASP A 200 -12.84 17.86 -5.96
C ASP A 200 -11.80 18.22 -7.06
N TYR A 201 -10.98 17.27 -7.48
CA TYR A 201 -10.11 17.41 -8.67
C TYR A 201 -10.90 17.53 -9.98
N LEU A 202 -11.99 16.76 -10.14
CA LEU A 202 -12.80 16.76 -11.37
C LEU A 202 -13.68 18.01 -11.52
N GLU A 203 -14.19 18.57 -10.41
CA GLU A 203 -15.19 19.66 -10.43
C GLU A 203 -14.77 20.88 -11.27
N PRO A 204 -13.55 21.43 -11.12
CA PRO A 204 -13.12 22.60 -11.92
C PRO A 204 -13.05 22.29 -13.41
N LYS A 205 -12.80 21.02 -13.76
CA LYS A 205 -12.65 20.51 -15.13
C LYS A 205 -13.96 19.93 -15.68
N ARG A 206 -15.09 20.06 -14.97
CA ARG A 206 -16.36 19.41 -15.34
C ARG A 206 -16.86 19.79 -16.73
N LYS A 207 -16.74 21.06 -17.14
CA LYS A 207 -17.16 21.50 -18.49
C LYS A 207 -16.35 20.80 -19.59
N GLU A 208 -15.06 20.62 -19.35
CA GLU A 208 -14.17 19.92 -20.26
C GLU A 208 -14.54 18.44 -20.34
N PHE A 209 -14.71 17.76 -19.20
CA PHE A 209 -15.11 16.36 -19.16
C PHE A 209 -16.50 16.11 -19.80
N ASN A 210 -17.44 17.03 -19.62
CA ASN A 210 -18.73 16.98 -20.31
C ASN A 210 -18.61 17.04 -21.84
N SER A 211 -17.62 17.75 -22.37
CA SER A 211 -17.37 17.79 -23.81
C SER A 211 -16.80 16.47 -24.35
N ILE A 212 -16.15 15.68 -23.49
CA ILE A 212 -15.59 14.37 -23.82
C ILE A 212 -16.67 13.28 -23.72
N ASN A 213 -17.31 13.17 -22.56
CA ASN A 213 -18.41 12.23 -22.33
C ASN A 213 -19.39 12.78 -21.29
N LYS A 214 -20.44 13.45 -21.78
CA LYS A 214 -21.46 14.06 -20.92
C LYS A 214 -22.18 13.04 -20.03
N SER A 215 -22.62 11.91 -20.59
CA SER A 215 -23.39 10.92 -19.82
C SER A 215 -22.57 10.39 -18.65
N LEU A 216 -21.33 9.97 -18.91
CA LEU A 216 -20.44 9.45 -17.88
C LEU A 216 -20.13 10.50 -16.81
N THR A 217 -19.86 11.74 -17.24
CA THR A 217 -19.54 12.84 -16.33
C THR A 217 -20.74 13.14 -15.43
N ASP A 218 -21.95 13.24 -15.98
CA ASP A 218 -23.16 13.48 -15.21
C ASP A 218 -23.44 12.34 -14.21
N ASP A 219 -23.22 11.08 -14.60
CA ASP A 219 -23.37 9.92 -13.71
C ASP A 219 -22.35 9.94 -12.55
N ILE A 220 -21.08 10.27 -12.81
CA ILE A 220 -20.03 10.41 -11.79
C ILE A 220 -20.43 11.48 -10.77
N PHE A 221 -20.80 12.67 -11.23
CA PHE A 221 -21.20 13.75 -10.33
C PHE A 221 -22.52 13.46 -9.60
N TYR A 222 -23.43 12.71 -10.22
CA TYR A 222 -24.62 12.21 -9.53
C TYR A 222 -24.22 11.29 -8.37
N MET A 223 -23.34 10.31 -8.60
CA MET A 223 -22.88 9.39 -7.55
C MET A 223 -22.12 10.12 -6.43
N LEU A 224 -21.19 11.02 -6.77
CA LEU A 224 -20.47 11.84 -5.79
C LEU A 224 -21.41 12.64 -4.86
N ASN A 225 -22.54 13.09 -5.39
CA ASN A 225 -23.52 13.87 -4.64
C ASN A 225 -24.53 13.01 -3.88
N LYS A 226 -24.90 11.83 -4.40
CA LYS A 226 -25.98 11.01 -3.85
C LYS A 226 -25.51 9.85 -2.99
N PHE A 227 -24.29 9.35 -3.18
CA PHE A 227 -23.82 8.13 -2.50
C PHE A 227 -23.06 8.46 -1.22
N TYR A 228 -23.42 9.55 -0.52
CA TYR A 228 -22.84 9.91 0.77
C TYR A 228 -21.34 10.30 0.73
N ILE A 229 -20.86 10.84 -0.40
CA ILE A 229 -19.43 11.17 -0.57
C ILE A 229 -19.11 12.63 -0.21
N ARG A 230 -19.84 13.60 -0.79
CA ARG A 230 -19.55 15.03 -0.60
C ARG A 230 -20.24 15.69 0.59
N HIS A 231 -21.53 15.44 0.76
CA HIS A 231 -22.34 16.06 1.81
C HIS A 231 -23.24 15.01 2.45
N ASN A 232 -23.36 15.03 3.77
CA ASN A 232 -24.33 14.23 4.50
C ASN A 232 -25.65 15.00 4.60
N ASN A 233 -26.49 14.90 3.57
CA ASN A 233 -27.80 15.54 3.52
C ASN A 233 -28.91 14.49 3.40
N ASP A 234 -30.15 14.85 3.76
CA ASP A 234 -31.33 13.97 3.78
C ASP A 234 -31.70 13.35 2.41
N GLY A 235 -31.10 13.84 1.30
CA GLY A 235 -31.34 13.36 -0.06
C GLY A 235 -30.33 12.31 -0.57
N ASN A 236 -29.50 11.76 0.31
CA ASN A 236 -28.53 10.71 -0.02
C ASN A 236 -29.19 9.33 -0.12
N ILE A 237 -28.72 8.53 -1.06
CA ILE A 237 -29.08 7.11 -1.16
C ILE A 237 -28.40 6.38 0.00
N LYS A 238 -29.21 5.70 0.80
CA LYS A 238 -28.74 4.78 1.82
C LYS A 238 -28.72 3.38 1.22
N PHE A 239 -27.56 2.72 1.27
CA PHE A 239 -27.47 1.32 0.91
C PHE A 239 -27.75 0.45 2.12
N ASP A 240 -28.28 -0.75 1.86
CA ASP A 240 -28.72 -1.68 2.91
C ASP A 240 -27.54 -2.36 3.63
N SER A 241 -26.35 -2.36 3.01
CA SER A 241 -25.16 -3.02 3.55
C SER A 241 -23.87 -2.24 3.28
N ASN A 242 -22.88 -2.44 4.16
CA ASN A 242 -21.51 -1.94 3.94
C ASN A 242 -20.91 -2.47 2.64
N ALA A 243 -21.21 -3.73 2.28
CA ALA A 243 -20.75 -4.33 1.04
C ALA A 243 -21.28 -3.59 -0.20
N ASP A 244 -22.51 -3.09 -0.15
CA ASP A 244 -23.08 -2.29 -1.25
C ASP A 244 -22.42 -0.91 -1.35
N TYR A 245 -22.09 -0.26 -0.23
CA TYR A 245 -21.30 0.97 -0.24
C TYR A 245 -19.95 0.74 -0.94
N ILE A 246 -19.18 -0.26 -0.50
CA ILE A 246 -17.88 -0.61 -1.08
C ILE A 246 -18.01 -0.88 -2.58
N LYS A 247 -18.94 -1.73 -2.98
CA LYS A 247 -19.20 -2.07 -4.39
C LYS A 247 -19.48 -0.85 -5.26
N TRP A 248 -20.29 0.09 -4.78
CA TRP A 248 -20.61 1.30 -5.55
C TRP A 248 -19.49 2.34 -5.54
N TYR A 249 -18.73 2.42 -4.46
CA TYR A 249 -17.53 3.25 -4.38
C TYR A 249 -16.46 2.76 -5.36
N ASP A 250 -16.22 1.46 -5.44
CA ASP A 250 -15.27 0.88 -6.39
C ASP A 250 -15.71 1.10 -7.84
N ARG A 251 -17.01 1.01 -8.12
CA ARG A 251 -17.54 1.36 -9.45
C ARG A 251 -17.33 2.82 -9.79
N LEU A 252 -17.59 3.73 -8.84
CA LEU A 252 -17.37 5.16 -9.03
C LEU A 252 -15.89 5.45 -9.29
N PHE A 253 -14.99 4.83 -8.52
CA PHE A 253 -13.55 4.94 -8.71
C PHE A 253 -13.14 4.55 -10.13
N LYS A 254 -13.63 3.40 -10.63
CA LYS A 254 -13.39 2.96 -12.02
C LYS A 254 -13.94 3.91 -13.06
N MET A 255 -15.12 4.47 -12.85
CA MET A 255 -15.71 5.48 -13.73
C MET A 255 -14.85 6.74 -13.80
N ILE A 256 -14.33 7.21 -12.65
CA ILE A 256 -13.43 8.36 -12.56
C ILE A 256 -12.13 8.10 -13.34
N ILE A 257 -11.48 6.97 -13.12
CA ILE A 257 -10.26 6.57 -13.83
C ILE A 257 -10.51 6.55 -15.35
N HIS A 258 -11.62 5.95 -15.78
CA HIS A 258 -11.98 5.90 -17.19
C HIS A 258 -12.20 7.28 -17.82
N LEU A 259 -12.82 8.21 -17.08
CA LEU A 259 -13.02 9.58 -17.53
C LEU A 259 -11.69 10.33 -17.71
N ILE A 260 -10.77 10.18 -16.75
CA ILE A 260 -9.41 10.75 -16.84
C ILE A 260 -8.67 10.18 -18.05
N ARG A 261 -8.76 8.85 -18.28
CA ARG A 261 -8.14 8.19 -19.43
C ARG A 261 -8.70 8.69 -20.76
N SER A 262 -10.01 8.91 -20.81
CA SER A 262 -10.70 9.39 -22.02
C SER A 262 -10.21 10.77 -22.43
N LYS A 263 -9.93 11.65 -21.45
CA LYS A 263 -9.31 12.96 -21.71
C LYS A 263 -7.95 12.82 -22.37
N TYR A 264 -7.08 11.98 -21.80
CA TYR A 264 -5.75 11.74 -22.37
C TYR A 264 -5.81 11.22 -23.81
N ILE A 265 -6.66 10.23 -24.09
CA ILE A 265 -6.83 9.69 -25.45
C ILE A 265 -7.26 10.80 -26.43
N LEU A 266 -8.15 11.69 -26.00
CA LEU A 266 -8.61 12.81 -26.82
C LEU A 266 -7.49 13.82 -27.10
N ASP A 267 -6.58 14.06 -26.14
CA ASP A 267 -5.42 14.93 -26.34
C ASP A 267 -4.42 14.30 -27.33
N VAL A 268 -4.12 13.01 -27.20
CA VAL A 268 -3.32 12.27 -28.20
C VAL A 268 -3.95 12.33 -29.60
N GLN A 269 -5.28 12.22 -29.70
CA GLN A 269 -5.98 12.34 -30.98
C GLN A 269 -5.89 13.75 -31.58
N LYS A 270 -5.83 14.81 -30.77
CA LYS A 270 -5.61 16.17 -31.26
C LYS A 270 -4.20 16.31 -31.83
N GLU A 271 -3.19 15.86 -31.11
CA GLU A 271 -1.80 15.88 -31.57
C GLU A 271 -1.62 15.09 -32.88
N LEU A 272 -2.24 13.90 -32.98
CA LEU A 272 -2.18 13.08 -34.19
C LEU A 272 -2.76 13.80 -35.42
N LYS A 273 -3.74 14.70 -35.25
CA LYS A 273 -4.31 15.46 -36.38
C LYS A 273 -3.29 16.39 -37.03
N ASP A 274 -2.29 16.86 -36.28
CA ASP A 274 -1.24 17.72 -36.83
C ASP A 274 -0.28 16.95 -37.74
N TYR A 275 -0.16 15.63 -37.57
CA TYR A 275 0.64 14.75 -38.43
C TYR A 275 -0.15 14.10 -39.57
N LYS A 276 -1.49 14.26 -39.59
CA LYS A 276 -2.36 13.79 -40.69
C LYS A 276 -2.60 14.86 -41.76
N LYS A 277 -1.90 15.99 -41.68
CA LYS A 277 -1.83 17.03 -42.71
C LYS A 277 -0.84 16.61 -43.80
#